data_AF-A0A0R1VU79-F1
#
_entry.id   AF-A0A0R1VU79-F1
#
_cell.length_a   1.000
_cell.length_b   1.000
_cell.length_c   1.000
_cell.angle_alpha   90.00
_cell.angle_beta   90.00
_cell.angle_gamma   90.00
#
_symmetry.space_group_name_H-M   'P 1'
#
loop_
_entity.id
_entity.type
_entity.pdbx_description
1 polymer ?
#
loop_
_entity_poly.entity_id
_entity_poly.type
_entity_poly.pdbx_seq_one_letter_code
_entity_poly.pdbx_strand_id
1 'polypeptide(L)'
;MWSFLHGLFSTYNGTTYSLQDFVHAFSFSNPHFASVAFVAGLTFAIGFIEYIYSFLLVNHEYSSPYNVMMHTYYFAIDSMGIFVFALASHAVGGFWIFTGASIAEVIWTLFEVYNIIKCVYVEREEIWGKGVTVASAWWRMLGWIVVMVGTVNLFRVFMNDPAMFKWYIFTNILMGIMPGLYWEKRGTRVGASWGLAIVICIGTINSFLPTNMWASVSSYFSVTNNPWFYVIGVISIFFSIRTFWVLGKLPNKPKILQNGKKSIW
;
A
#
# COMPACT_ATOMS: atom_id res chain seq x y z
N MET A 1 31.62 -14.70 0.43
CA MET A 1 30.92 -14.00 -0.67
C MET A 1 30.01 -14.96 -1.44
N TRP A 2 30.53 -16.03 -2.05
CA TRP A 2 29.72 -17.00 -2.79
C TRP A 2 28.64 -17.72 -1.98
N SER A 3 28.90 -18.06 -0.71
CA SER A 3 27.88 -18.64 0.19
C SER A 3 26.71 -17.69 0.47
N PHE A 4 27.00 -16.40 0.64
CA PHE A 4 25.99 -15.35 0.81
C PHE A 4 25.17 -15.15 -0.47
N LEU A 5 25.85 -15.04 -1.63
CA LEU A 5 25.17 -14.91 -2.92
C LEU A 5 24.33 -16.14 -3.24
N HIS A 6 24.83 -17.34 -2.95
CA HIS A 6 24.07 -18.57 -3.08
C HIS A 6 22.83 -18.52 -2.17
N GLY A 7 22.97 -18.18 -0.88
CA GLY A 7 21.82 -18.04 0.02
C GLY A 7 20.78 -17.00 -0.44
N LEU A 8 21.20 -15.93 -1.11
CA LEU A 8 20.30 -14.86 -1.57
C LEU A 8 19.60 -15.21 -2.90
N PHE A 9 20.28 -15.87 -3.82
CA PHE A 9 19.76 -16.16 -5.17
C PHE A 9 19.28 -17.61 -5.35
N SER A 10 19.62 -18.52 -4.44
CA SER A 10 19.16 -19.91 -4.46
C SER A 10 17.94 -20.17 -3.58
N THR A 11 17.39 -19.16 -2.89
CA THR A 11 16.07 -19.21 -2.24
C THR A 11 14.94 -19.17 -3.28
N TYR A 12 14.96 -20.15 -4.18
CA TYR A 12 13.81 -20.61 -4.95
C TYR A 12 13.42 -21.97 -4.37
N ASN A 13 13.16 -22.00 -3.06
CA ASN A 13 12.57 -23.17 -2.46
C ASN A 13 11.17 -23.25 -3.06
N GLY A 14 10.82 -24.33 -3.77
CA GLY A 14 9.50 -24.55 -4.39
C GLY A 14 8.29 -24.51 -3.42
N THR A 15 8.50 -24.00 -2.21
CA THR A 15 7.55 -23.64 -1.18
C THR A 15 6.92 -22.28 -1.50
N THR A 16 5.61 -22.26 -1.65
CA THR A 16 4.77 -21.05 -1.59
C THR A 16 3.96 -21.09 -0.29
N TYR A 17 3.36 -19.97 0.09
CA TYR A 17 2.35 -19.98 1.14
C TYR A 17 1.01 -20.53 0.61
N SER A 18 0.15 -20.99 1.52
CA SER A 18 -1.16 -21.57 1.22
C SER A 18 -2.31 -20.82 1.92
N LEU A 19 -3.56 -21.08 1.52
CA LEU A 19 -4.73 -20.59 2.26
C LEU A 19 -4.79 -21.18 3.67
N GLN A 20 -4.24 -22.38 3.88
CA GLN A 20 -4.32 -23.06 5.17
C GLN A 20 -3.35 -22.48 6.18
N ASP A 21 -2.31 -21.79 5.71
CA ASP A 21 -1.43 -20.98 6.56
C ASP A 21 -2.25 -19.90 7.28
N PHE A 22 -3.20 -19.26 6.58
CA PHE A 22 -4.12 -18.28 7.18
C PHE A 22 -5.08 -18.94 8.15
N VAL A 23 -5.68 -20.07 7.77
CA VAL A 23 -6.60 -20.82 8.64
C VAL A 23 -5.90 -21.20 9.94
N HIS A 24 -4.68 -21.71 9.85
CA HIS A 24 -3.87 -22.05 11.02
C HIS A 24 -3.51 -20.80 11.84
N ALA A 25 -2.96 -19.77 11.20
CA ALA A 25 -2.47 -18.58 11.88
C ALA A 25 -3.57 -17.81 12.62
N PHE A 26 -4.75 -17.69 12.00
CA PHE A 26 -5.90 -16.96 12.56
C PHE A 26 -6.96 -17.87 13.22
N SER A 27 -6.67 -19.16 13.44
CA SER A 27 -7.54 -20.03 14.23
C SER A 27 -7.45 -19.63 15.71
N PHE A 28 -8.59 -19.61 16.40
CA PHE A 28 -8.63 -19.41 17.86
C PHE A 28 -7.87 -20.50 18.64
N SER A 29 -7.60 -21.65 18.02
CA SER A 29 -6.79 -22.72 18.62
C SER A 29 -5.28 -22.49 18.51
N ASN A 30 -4.83 -21.51 17.71
CA ASN A 30 -3.41 -21.17 17.64
C ASN A 30 -2.98 -20.44 18.92
N PRO A 31 -1.96 -20.92 19.66
CA PRO A 31 -1.47 -20.23 20.87
C PRO A 31 -0.95 -18.81 20.58
N HIS A 32 -0.57 -18.52 19.33
CA HIS A 32 -0.11 -17.20 18.88
C HIS A 32 -1.22 -16.37 18.22
N PHE A 33 -2.48 -16.83 18.24
CA PHE A 33 -3.62 -16.15 17.61
C PHE A 33 -3.68 -14.65 17.94
N ALA A 34 -3.62 -14.32 19.23
CA ALA A 34 -3.73 -12.93 19.69
C ALA A 34 -2.62 -12.04 19.12
N SER A 35 -1.38 -12.53 19.07
CA SER A 35 -0.27 -11.77 18.48
C SER A 35 -0.40 -11.62 16.97
N VAL A 36 -0.83 -12.67 16.25
CA VAL A 36 -1.03 -12.60 14.80
C VAL A 36 -2.14 -11.60 14.47
N ALA A 37 -3.28 -11.70 15.15
CA ALA A 37 -4.41 -10.79 14.98
C ALA A 37 -4.05 -9.34 15.31
N PHE A 38 -3.27 -9.11 16.37
CA PHE A 38 -2.80 -7.78 16.75
C PHE A 38 -1.89 -7.16 15.70
N VAL A 39 -0.87 -7.90 15.22
CA VAL A 39 0.06 -7.41 14.19
C VAL A 39 -0.66 -7.14 12.87
N ALA A 40 -1.59 -8.02 12.47
CA ALA A 40 -2.43 -7.81 11.30
C ALA A 40 -3.29 -6.55 11.46
N GLY A 41 -4.00 -6.43 12.60
CA GLY A 41 -4.84 -5.28 12.90
C GLY A 41 -4.08 -3.95 12.92
N LEU A 42 -2.86 -3.93 13.47
CA LEU A 42 -1.98 -2.77 13.44
C LEU A 42 -1.60 -2.37 12.01
N THR A 43 -1.29 -3.35 11.17
CA THR A 43 -0.94 -3.13 9.75
C THR A 43 -2.10 -2.48 9.01
N PHE A 44 -3.32 -2.99 9.19
CA PHE A 44 -4.52 -2.38 8.60
C PHE A 44 -4.81 -0.99 9.16
N ALA A 45 -4.69 -0.80 10.48
CA ALA A 45 -4.95 0.48 11.14
C ALA A 45 -4.03 1.59 10.62
N ILE A 46 -2.75 1.27 10.40
CA ILE A 46 -1.79 2.22 9.82
C ILE A 46 -2.22 2.64 8.41
N GLY A 47 -2.58 1.67 7.56
CA GLY A 47 -3.11 1.98 6.22
C GLY A 47 -4.35 2.89 6.29
N PHE A 48 -5.24 2.70 7.27
CA PHE A 48 -6.44 3.52 7.38
C PHE A 48 -6.08 4.97 7.72
N ILE A 49 -5.09 5.15 8.59
CA ILE A 49 -4.58 6.48 8.94
C ILE A 49 -3.94 7.16 7.73
N GLU A 50 -3.18 6.44 6.91
CA GLU A 50 -2.59 6.96 5.66
C GLU A 50 -3.66 7.49 4.70
N TYR A 51 -4.79 6.80 4.58
CA TYR A 51 -5.92 7.27 3.78
C TYR A 51 -6.66 8.45 4.40
N ILE A 52 -6.81 8.48 5.74
CA ILE A 52 -7.37 9.65 6.43
C ILE A 52 -6.55 10.90 6.09
N TYR A 53 -5.22 10.81 6.13
CA TYR A 53 -4.36 11.91 5.71
C TYR A 53 -4.55 12.27 4.23
N SER A 54 -4.68 11.29 3.34
CA SER A 54 -4.98 11.53 1.92
C SER A 54 -6.24 12.37 1.75
N PHE A 55 -7.33 11.98 2.41
CA PHE A 55 -8.60 12.70 2.34
C PHE A 55 -8.51 14.09 2.95
N LEU A 56 -7.84 14.23 4.09
CA LEU A 56 -7.68 15.54 4.74
C LEU A 56 -6.89 16.48 3.83
N LEU A 57 -5.75 16.03 3.28
CA LEU A 57 -4.88 16.82 2.41
C LEU A 57 -5.58 17.21 1.11
N VAL A 58 -6.23 16.28 0.41
CA VAL A 58 -6.89 16.60 -0.86
C VAL A 58 -8.11 17.53 -0.68
N ASN A 59 -8.79 17.48 0.47
CA ASN A 59 -9.94 18.36 0.74
C ASN A 59 -9.55 19.72 1.32
N HIS A 60 -8.45 19.81 2.06
CA HIS A 60 -7.99 21.06 2.66
C HIS A 60 -7.02 21.81 1.76
N GLU A 61 -6.09 21.08 1.14
CA GLU A 61 -4.97 21.61 0.40
C GLU A 61 -5.14 21.45 -1.13
N TYR A 62 -6.22 20.79 -1.56
CA TYR A 62 -6.49 20.51 -2.98
C TYR A 62 -5.35 19.77 -3.69
N SER A 63 -4.59 18.99 -2.93
CA SER A 63 -3.45 18.24 -3.44
C SER A 63 -3.29 16.97 -2.61
N SER A 64 -3.29 15.82 -3.28
CA SER A 64 -3.14 14.49 -2.69
C SER A 64 -1.69 14.24 -2.29
N PRO A 65 -1.42 13.48 -1.22
CA PRO A 65 -0.08 13.00 -0.93
C PRO A 65 0.41 11.93 -1.88
N TYR A 66 -0.47 11.31 -2.66
CA TYR A 66 -0.12 10.19 -3.52
C TYR A 66 -0.31 10.55 -4.98
N ASN A 67 0.50 9.94 -5.84
CA ASN A 67 0.39 10.17 -7.27
C ASN A 67 -0.71 9.28 -7.88
N VAL A 68 -1.13 9.62 -9.11
CA VAL A 68 -2.17 8.89 -9.85
C VAL A 68 -1.85 7.39 -10.04
N MET A 69 -0.57 7.04 -10.14
CA MET A 69 -0.14 5.65 -10.33
C MET A 69 -0.39 4.84 -9.06
N MET A 70 -0.15 5.40 -7.88
CA MET A 70 -0.47 4.76 -6.60
C MET A 70 -1.98 4.53 -6.48
N HIS A 71 -2.81 5.53 -6.77
CA HIS A 71 -4.27 5.39 -6.68
C HIS A 71 -4.82 4.32 -7.61
N THR A 72 -4.37 4.32 -8.87
CA THR A 72 -4.81 3.29 -9.84
C THR A 72 -4.27 1.90 -9.52
N TYR A 73 -3.08 1.81 -8.93
CA TYR A 73 -2.52 0.56 -8.45
C TYR A 73 -3.28 0.00 -7.24
N TYR A 74 -3.56 0.83 -6.23
CA TYR A 74 -4.33 0.43 -5.05
C TYR A 74 -5.76 0.08 -5.42
N PHE A 75 -6.42 0.86 -6.29
CA PHE A 75 -7.72 0.49 -6.84
C PHE A 75 -7.70 -0.91 -7.48
N ALA A 76 -6.68 -1.20 -8.29
CA ALA A 76 -6.57 -2.49 -8.97
C ALA A 76 -6.30 -3.64 -7.99
N ILE A 77 -5.49 -3.43 -6.95
CA ILE A 77 -5.27 -4.44 -5.92
C ILE A 77 -6.52 -4.68 -5.11
N ASP A 78 -7.12 -3.63 -4.58
CA ASP A 78 -8.19 -3.74 -3.60
C ASP A 78 -9.46 -4.30 -4.28
N SER A 79 -9.79 -3.81 -5.47
CA SER A 79 -10.95 -4.32 -6.22
C SER A 79 -10.82 -5.80 -6.59
N MET A 80 -9.61 -6.28 -6.88
CA MET A 80 -9.35 -7.70 -7.14
C MET A 80 -9.28 -8.52 -5.85
N GLY A 81 -8.77 -7.92 -4.77
CA GLY A 81 -8.75 -8.49 -3.43
C GLY A 81 -10.14 -8.88 -2.95
N ILE A 82 -11.17 -8.09 -3.26
CA ILE A 82 -12.59 -8.44 -2.97
C ILE A 82 -12.90 -9.86 -3.45
N PHE A 83 -12.63 -10.14 -4.73
CA PHE A 83 -12.95 -11.43 -5.35
C PHE A 83 -12.02 -12.53 -4.89
N VAL A 84 -10.72 -12.26 -4.78
CA VAL A 84 -9.73 -13.26 -4.36
C VAL A 84 -10.01 -13.72 -2.93
N PHE A 85 -10.29 -12.80 -2.00
CA PHE A 85 -10.61 -13.17 -0.63
C PHE A 85 -11.99 -13.81 -0.49
N ALA A 86 -13.00 -13.39 -1.28
CA ALA A 86 -14.29 -14.08 -1.30
C ALA A 86 -14.16 -15.54 -1.75
N LEU A 87 -13.38 -15.79 -2.81
CA LEU A 87 -13.11 -17.13 -3.32
C LEU A 87 -12.25 -17.95 -2.33
N ALA A 88 -11.25 -17.31 -1.70
CA ALA A 88 -10.45 -17.95 -0.67
C ALA A 88 -11.31 -18.37 0.52
N SER A 89 -12.19 -17.49 1.00
CA SER A 89 -13.16 -17.77 2.07
C SER A 89 -14.01 -18.98 1.71
N HIS A 90 -14.61 -18.99 0.52
CA HIS A 90 -15.40 -20.13 0.03
C HIS A 90 -14.58 -21.43 -0.01
N ALA A 91 -13.33 -21.38 -0.50
CA ALA A 91 -12.46 -22.54 -0.61
C ALA A 91 -12.07 -23.17 0.73
N VAL A 92 -12.06 -22.39 1.82
CA VAL A 92 -11.73 -22.88 3.17
C VAL A 92 -12.94 -22.99 4.10
N GLY A 93 -14.15 -23.04 3.55
CA GLY A 93 -15.38 -23.27 4.32
C GLY A 93 -15.94 -22.03 5.03
N GLY A 94 -15.71 -20.84 4.49
CA GLY A 94 -16.27 -19.58 5.01
C GLY A 94 -15.43 -18.94 6.12
N PHE A 95 -14.12 -19.20 6.16
CA PHE A 95 -13.27 -18.76 7.26
C PHE A 95 -13.25 -17.24 7.40
N TRP A 96 -13.48 -16.77 8.64
CA TRP A 96 -13.87 -15.40 8.93
C TRP A 96 -12.85 -14.35 8.47
N ILE A 97 -11.54 -14.64 8.51
CA ILE A 97 -10.50 -13.66 8.14
C ILE A 97 -10.60 -13.29 6.66
N PHE A 98 -10.89 -14.27 5.78
CA PHE A 98 -11.03 -14.02 4.35
C PHE A 98 -12.35 -13.31 4.03
N THR A 99 -13.43 -13.65 4.73
CA THR A 99 -14.69 -12.91 4.61
C THR A 99 -14.53 -11.45 5.05
N GLY A 100 -13.89 -11.24 6.21
CA GLY A 100 -13.60 -9.91 6.73
C GLY A 100 -12.69 -9.10 5.82
N ALA A 101 -11.63 -9.73 5.29
CA ALA A 101 -10.74 -9.11 4.31
C ALA A 101 -11.51 -8.70 3.04
N SER A 102 -12.31 -9.58 2.45
CA SER A 102 -13.12 -9.26 1.25
C SER A 102 -14.04 -8.04 1.48
N ILE A 103 -14.69 -7.95 2.65
CA ILE A 103 -15.51 -6.79 3.01
C ILE A 103 -14.66 -5.52 3.19
N ALA A 104 -13.51 -5.64 3.85
CA ALA A 104 -12.59 -4.53 4.01
C ALA A 104 -12.09 -4.01 2.65
N GLU A 105 -11.79 -4.88 1.69
CA GLU A 105 -11.39 -4.51 0.33
C GLU A 105 -12.46 -3.72 -0.43
N VAL A 106 -13.75 -3.94 -0.14
CA VAL A 106 -14.82 -3.08 -0.69
C VAL A 106 -14.64 -1.65 -0.18
N ILE A 107 -14.35 -1.47 1.11
CA ILE A 107 -14.16 -0.15 1.73
C ILE A 107 -12.90 0.52 1.13
N TRP A 108 -11.78 -0.21 1.03
CA TRP A 108 -10.56 0.29 0.41
C TRP A 108 -10.77 0.70 -1.05
N THR A 109 -11.50 -0.11 -1.81
CA THR A 109 -11.86 0.22 -3.19
C THR A 109 -12.68 1.52 -3.27
N LEU A 110 -13.63 1.73 -2.35
CA LEU A 110 -14.40 2.98 -2.31
C LEU A 110 -13.54 4.20 -1.96
N PHE A 111 -12.54 4.03 -1.11
CA PHE A 111 -11.56 5.06 -0.81
C PHE A 111 -10.74 5.45 -2.04
N GLU A 112 -10.36 4.45 -2.84
CA GLU A 112 -9.64 4.72 -4.08
C GLU A 112 -10.52 5.32 -5.17
N VAL A 113 -11.78 4.90 -5.28
CA VAL A 113 -12.75 5.58 -6.16
C VAL A 113 -12.84 7.06 -5.81
N TYR A 114 -12.89 7.40 -4.52
CA TYR A 114 -12.90 8.79 -4.07
C TYR A 114 -11.62 9.55 -4.49
N ASN A 115 -10.44 8.99 -4.25
CA ASN A 115 -9.18 9.63 -4.61
C ASN A 115 -9.05 9.78 -6.15
N ILE A 116 -9.46 8.78 -6.92
CA ILE A 116 -9.50 8.84 -8.39
C ILE A 116 -10.40 9.97 -8.88
N ILE A 117 -11.59 10.13 -8.29
CA ILE A 117 -12.47 11.27 -8.58
C ILE A 117 -11.74 12.59 -8.29
N LYS A 118 -11.02 12.69 -7.18
CA LYS A 118 -10.24 13.89 -6.85
C LYS A 118 -9.09 14.14 -7.82
N CYS A 119 -8.39 13.11 -8.29
CA CYS A 119 -7.39 13.24 -9.33
C CYS A 119 -7.97 13.88 -10.60
N VAL A 120 -9.21 13.57 -10.97
CA VAL A 120 -9.86 14.12 -12.17
C VAL A 120 -10.41 15.53 -11.94
N TYR A 121 -11.10 15.78 -10.84
CA TYR A 121 -11.79 17.06 -10.64
C TYR A 121 -10.93 18.14 -10.00
N VAL A 122 -9.95 17.75 -9.18
CA VAL A 122 -9.10 18.67 -8.41
C VAL A 122 -7.70 18.74 -9.00
N GLU A 123 -7.07 17.60 -9.25
CA GLU A 123 -5.62 17.55 -9.51
C GLU A 123 -5.25 17.38 -11.00
N ARG A 124 -6.24 17.32 -11.91
CA ARG A 124 -6.00 16.97 -13.33
C ARG A 124 -4.95 17.83 -14.02
N GLU A 125 -4.86 19.11 -13.66
CA GLU A 125 -3.91 20.03 -14.27
C GLU A 125 -2.49 19.81 -13.76
N GLU A 126 -2.35 19.38 -12.50
CA GLU A 126 -1.08 18.96 -11.93
C GLU A 126 -0.62 17.62 -12.53
N ILE A 127 -1.56 16.69 -12.73
CA ILE A 127 -1.27 15.33 -13.22
C ILE A 127 -0.98 15.31 -14.72
N TRP A 128 -1.82 15.96 -15.54
CA TRP A 128 -1.79 15.85 -17.00
C TRP A 128 -1.49 17.16 -17.72
N GLY A 129 -1.29 18.26 -17.00
CA GLY A 129 -0.94 19.56 -17.54
C GLY A 129 -2.11 20.54 -17.68
N LYS A 130 -1.78 21.82 -17.90
CA LYS A 130 -2.75 22.91 -18.00
C LYS A 130 -3.71 22.72 -19.17
N GLY A 131 -4.98 23.06 -18.95
CA GLY A 131 -6.02 23.03 -19.99
C GLY A 131 -6.61 21.64 -20.27
N VAL A 132 -6.23 20.61 -19.49
CA VAL A 132 -6.86 19.28 -19.61
C VAL A 132 -8.32 19.35 -19.18
N THR A 133 -9.21 18.88 -20.07
CA THR A 133 -10.63 18.77 -19.80
C THR A 133 -10.95 17.58 -18.90
N VAL A 134 -12.05 17.64 -18.16
CA VAL A 134 -12.54 16.55 -17.31
C VAL A 134 -12.75 15.26 -18.12
N ALA A 135 -13.32 15.37 -19.33
CA ALA A 135 -13.53 14.20 -20.20
C ALA A 135 -12.20 13.54 -20.62
N SER A 136 -11.20 14.34 -21.01
CA SER A 136 -9.87 13.82 -21.34
C SER A 136 -9.20 13.16 -20.14
N ALA A 137 -9.32 13.78 -18.95
CA ALA A 137 -8.79 13.21 -17.71
C ALA A 137 -9.42 11.85 -17.38
N TRP A 138 -10.75 11.70 -17.52
CA TRP A 138 -11.43 10.42 -17.32
C TRP A 138 -10.95 9.34 -18.29
N TRP A 139 -10.80 9.65 -19.58
CA TRP A 139 -10.29 8.66 -20.54
C TRP A 139 -8.88 8.18 -20.22
N ARG A 140 -7.99 9.10 -19.81
CA ARG A 140 -6.63 8.77 -19.38
C ARG A 140 -6.63 7.93 -18.11
N MET A 141 -7.49 8.26 -17.16
CA MET A 141 -7.67 7.54 -15.91
C MET A 141 -8.19 6.12 -16.15
N LEU A 142 -9.24 5.96 -16.96
CA LEU A 142 -9.79 4.66 -17.33
C LEU A 142 -8.75 3.77 -18.03
N GLY A 143 -7.97 4.35 -18.95
CA GLY A 143 -6.84 3.65 -19.58
C GLY A 143 -5.83 3.12 -18.55
N TRP A 144 -5.46 3.94 -17.57
CA TRP A 144 -4.56 3.51 -16.49
C TRP A 144 -5.16 2.42 -15.60
N ILE A 145 -6.45 2.51 -15.25
CA ILE A 145 -7.14 1.49 -14.46
C ILE A 145 -7.13 0.14 -15.19
N VAL A 146 -7.46 0.12 -16.48
CA VAL A 146 -7.46 -1.12 -17.29
C VAL A 146 -6.06 -1.75 -17.31
N VAL A 147 -5.02 -0.94 -17.50
CA VAL A 147 -3.62 -1.41 -17.47
C VAL A 147 -3.25 -1.97 -16.10
N MET A 148 -3.62 -1.27 -15.02
CA MET A 148 -3.28 -1.70 -13.65
C MET A 148 -4.00 -2.98 -13.25
N VAL A 149 -5.31 -3.10 -13.54
CA VAL A 149 -6.08 -4.33 -13.26
C VAL A 149 -5.51 -5.51 -14.04
N GLY A 150 -5.18 -5.32 -15.33
CA GLY A 150 -4.54 -6.35 -16.14
C GLY A 150 -3.17 -6.76 -15.58
N THR A 151 -2.34 -5.79 -15.21
CA THR A 151 -1.00 -6.02 -14.65
C THR A 151 -1.07 -6.78 -13.33
N VAL A 152 -1.92 -6.32 -12.40
CA VAL A 152 -2.08 -6.95 -11.08
C VAL A 152 -2.46 -8.43 -11.23
N ASN A 153 -3.43 -8.75 -12.08
CA ASN A 153 -3.87 -10.13 -12.26
C ASN A 153 -2.82 -10.99 -12.98
N LEU A 154 -2.15 -10.45 -14.01
CA LEU A 154 -1.11 -11.17 -14.74
C LEU A 154 0.03 -11.59 -13.80
N PHE A 155 0.52 -10.65 -13.00
CA PHE A 155 1.62 -10.95 -12.08
C PHE A 155 1.18 -11.81 -10.90
N ARG A 156 -0.07 -11.69 -10.43
CA ARG A 156 -0.64 -12.63 -9.45
C ARG A 156 -0.53 -14.08 -9.94
N VAL A 157 -0.83 -14.31 -11.21
CA VAL A 157 -0.68 -15.63 -11.86
C VAL A 157 0.80 -16.03 -11.90
N PHE A 158 1.70 -15.15 -12.36
CA PHE A 158 3.13 -15.46 -12.45
C PHE A 158 3.77 -15.83 -11.12
N MET A 159 3.33 -15.21 -10.02
CA MET A 159 3.89 -15.51 -8.70
C MET A 159 3.24 -16.72 -8.02
N ASN A 160 2.17 -17.30 -8.58
CA ASN A 160 1.30 -18.26 -7.90
C ASN A 160 0.88 -17.72 -6.52
N ASP A 161 0.15 -16.61 -6.51
CA ASP A 161 -0.24 -15.88 -5.29
C ASP A 161 -1.69 -16.19 -4.87
N PRO A 162 -1.94 -17.24 -4.04
CA PRO A 162 -3.28 -17.79 -3.84
C PRO A 162 -4.25 -16.80 -3.22
N ALA A 163 -3.78 -15.95 -2.31
CA ALA A 163 -4.57 -14.95 -1.57
C ALA A 163 -4.08 -13.51 -1.78
N MET A 164 -3.38 -13.22 -2.88
CA MET A 164 -2.80 -11.88 -3.17
C MET A 164 -1.79 -11.36 -2.12
N PHE A 165 -1.30 -12.22 -1.23
CA PHE A 165 -0.53 -11.80 -0.08
C PHE A 165 0.88 -11.38 -0.46
N LYS A 166 1.46 -11.97 -1.52
CA LYS A 166 2.72 -11.48 -2.10
C LYS A 166 2.53 -10.08 -2.69
N TRP A 167 1.37 -9.83 -3.31
CA TRP A 167 1.05 -8.54 -3.90
C TRP A 167 0.82 -7.41 -2.90
N TYR A 168 0.18 -7.69 -1.76
CA TYR A 168 0.04 -6.71 -0.68
C TYR A 168 1.36 -6.26 -0.04
N ILE A 169 2.47 -6.95 -0.26
CA ILE A 169 3.79 -6.44 0.14
C ILE A 169 4.14 -5.20 -0.68
N PHE A 170 3.85 -5.21 -1.98
CA PHE A 170 4.19 -4.11 -2.87
C PHE A 170 3.44 -2.83 -2.52
N THR A 171 2.25 -2.91 -1.93
CA THR A 171 1.55 -1.69 -1.47
C THR A 171 2.37 -0.96 -0.40
N ASN A 172 2.96 -1.71 0.53
CA ASN A 172 3.84 -1.20 1.59
C ASN A 172 5.19 -0.70 1.04
N ILE A 173 5.76 -1.39 0.03
CA ILE A 173 6.97 -0.92 -0.67
C ILE A 173 6.69 0.44 -1.32
N LEU A 174 5.61 0.54 -2.10
CA LEU A 174 5.26 1.78 -2.79
C LEU A 174 4.96 2.90 -1.79
N MET A 175 4.25 2.61 -0.70
CA MET A 175 3.95 3.60 0.33
C MET A 175 5.21 4.11 1.04
N GLY A 176 6.19 3.25 1.32
CA GLY A 176 7.45 3.66 1.94
C GLY A 176 8.35 4.50 1.03
N ILE A 177 8.24 4.35 -0.30
CA ILE A 177 9.17 4.97 -1.27
C ILE A 177 8.55 6.15 -2.03
N MET A 178 7.38 5.94 -2.62
CA MET A 178 6.82 6.83 -3.64
C MET A 178 6.35 8.19 -3.11
N PRO A 179 5.72 8.33 -1.93
CA PRO A 179 5.28 9.62 -1.41
C PRO A 179 6.44 10.61 -1.27
N GLY A 180 7.56 10.21 -0.67
CA GLY A 180 8.73 11.08 -0.51
C GLY A 180 9.32 11.57 -1.83
N LEU A 181 9.45 10.66 -2.81
CA LEU A 181 9.90 11.01 -4.17
C LEU A 181 8.91 11.93 -4.89
N TYR A 182 7.61 11.69 -4.71
CA TYR A 182 6.57 12.50 -5.31
C TYR A 182 6.55 13.92 -4.73
N TRP A 183 6.67 14.05 -3.41
CA TRP A 183 6.70 15.36 -2.75
C TRP A 183 7.94 16.16 -3.14
N GLU A 184 9.09 15.49 -3.25
CA GLU A 184 10.32 16.09 -3.77
C GLU A 184 10.14 16.64 -5.18
N LYS A 185 9.54 15.84 -6.08
CA LYS A 185 9.26 16.23 -7.47
C LYS A 185 8.35 17.45 -7.54
N ARG A 186 7.35 17.57 -6.66
CA ARG A 186 6.46 18.74 -6.61
C ARG A 186 7.15 20.01 -6.12
N GLY A 187 8.23 19.89 -5.36
CA GLY A 187 8.96 21.05 -4.85
C GLY A 187 8.18 21.87 -3.81
N THR A 188 7.14 21.30 -3.19
CA THR A 188 6.31 21.96 -2.18
C THR A 188 5.82 20.98 -1.11
N ARG A 189 5.55 21.48 0.10
CA ARG A 189 4.88 20.72 1.17
C ARG A 189 3.36 20.73 1.09
N VAL A 190 2.77 21.47 0.15
CA VAL A 190 1.32 21.42 -0.09
C VAL A 190 0.97 20.02 -0.60
N GLY A 191 -0.04 19.40 0.02
CA GLY A 191 -0.40 18.01 -0.22
C GLY A 191 0.57 17.00 0.41
N ALA A 192 1.45 17.42 1.32
CA ALA A 192 2.31 16.55 2.12
C ALA A 192 2.16 16.90 3.61
N SER A 193 2.52 15.99 4.52
CA SER A 193 2.34 16.19 5.96
C SER A 193 3.45 15.48 6.74
N TRP A 194 3.95 16.12 7.79
CA TRP A 194 4.88 15.48 8.73
C TRP A 194 4.19 14.35 9.48
N GLY A 195 2.93 14.55 9.88
CA GLY A 195 2.12 13.50 10.49
C GLY A 195 2.01 12.27 9.58
N LEU A 196 1.71 12.49 8.29
CA LEU A 196 1.68 11.41 7.31
C LEU A 196 3.05 10.74 7.14
N ALA A 197 4.14 11.50 7.06
CA ALA A 197 5.48 10.93 6.94
C ALA A 197 5.86 10.03 8.14
N ILE A 198 5.44 10.40 9.35
CA ILE A 198 5.59 9.57 10.56
C ILE A 198 4.82 8.27 10.41
N VAL A 199 3.55 8.35 10.01
CA VAL A 199 2.70 7.16 9.83
C VAL A 199 3.29 6.21 8.79
N ILE A 200 3.68 6.73 7.62
CA ILE A 200 4.34 5.94 6.56
C ILE A 200 5.60 5.27 7.08
N CYS A 201 6.45 5.98 7.84
CA CYS A 201 7.67 5.41 8.36
C CYS A 201 7.40 4.29 9.37
N ILE A 202 6.45 4.49 10.29
CA ILE A 202 6.06 3.47 11.27
C ILE A 202 5.45 2.25 10.56
N GLY A 203 4.57 2.47 9.58
CA GLY A 203 3.97 1.43 8.75
C GLY A 203 5.02 0.61 8.02
N THR A 204 5.93 1.29 7.34
CA THR A 204 7.01 0.65 6.59
C THR A 204 7.89 -0.20 7.52
N ILE A 205 8.28 0.32 8.69
CA ILE A 205 9.03 -0.47 9.67
C ILE A 205 8.22 -1.70 10.11
N ASN A 206 6.97 -1.51 10.52
CA ASN A 206 6.09 -2.59 10.98
C ASN A 206 5.93 -3.70 9.92
N SER A 207 5.80 -3.34 8.65
CA SER A 207 5.61 -4.29 7.54
C SER A 207 6.84 -5.14 7.23
N PHE A 208 8.04 -4.71 7.62
CA PHE A 208 9.31 -5.39 7.30
C PHE A 208 10.13 -5.85 8.52
N LEU A 209 9.63 -5.67 9.75
CA LEU A 209 10.21 -6.33 10.93
C LEU A 209 10.04 -7.86 10.82
N PRO A 210 10.94 -8.70 11.37
CA PRO A 210 10.76 -10.16 11.32
C PRO A 210 9.45 -10.69 11.92
N THR A 211 8.82 -9.92 12.81
CA THR A 211 7.51 -10.21 13.41
C THR A 211 6.35 -9.54 12.67
N ASN A 212 6.52 -9.21 11.39
CA ASN A 212 5.47 -8.61 10.55
C ASN A 212 4.30 -9.59 10.32
N MET A 213 3.19 -9.05 9.80
CA MET A 213 1.98 -9.82 9.51
C MET A 213 2.24 -11.01 8.57
N TRP A 214 3.07 -10.84 7.53
CA TRP A 214 3.33 -11.88 6.55
C TRP A 214 4.08 -13.07 7.13
N ALA A 215 5.18 -12.81 7.84
CA ALA A 215 5.98 -13.84 8.50
C ALA A 215 5.22 -14.53 9.64
N SER A 216 4.27 -13.81 10.27
CA SER A 216 3.39 -14.36 11.30
C SER A 216 2.33 -15.31 10.76
N VAL A 217 1.98 -15.18 9.47
CA VAL A 217 0.99 -16.04 8.80
C VAL A 217 1.65 -17.23 8.12
N SER A 218 2.77 -17.02 7.43
CA SER A 218 3.45 -18.10 6.69
C SER A 218 4.97 -17.98 6.77
N SER A 219 5.62 -19.11 7.01
CA SER A 219 7.08 -19.23 7.04
C SER A 219 7.73 -18.89 5.70
N TYR A 220 6.96 -18.86 4.59
CA TYR A 220 7.42 -18.37 3.29
C TYR A 220 8.03 -16.97 3.39
N PHE A 221 7.46 -16.08 4.22
CA PHE A 221 7.95 -14.71 4.39
C PHE A 221 8.98 -14.56 5.52
N SER A 222 9.53 -15.65 6.05
CA SER A 222 10.62 -15.60 7.01
C SER A 222 11.93 -15.16 6.35
N VAL A 223 12.85 -14.60 7.14
CA VAL A 223 14.17 -14.15 6.65
C VAL A 223 14.94 -15.29 5.96
N THR A 224 14.80 -16.50 6.47
CA THR A 224 15.47 -17.70 5.95
C THR A 224 14.91 -18.13 4.59
N ASN A 225 13.59 -18.05 4.40
CA ASN A 225 12.94 -18.54 3.19
C ASN A 225 12.80 -17.49 2.09
N ASN A 226 12.70 -16.22 2.46
CA ASN A 226 12.58 -15.10 1.53
C ASN A 226 13.38 -13.89 2.02
N PRO A 227 14.71 -13.92 1.90
CA PRO A 227 15.56 -12.81 2.31
C PRO A 227 15.29 -11.53 1.51
N TRP A 228 14.84 -11.64 0.25
CA TRP A 228 14.51 -10.50 -0.60
C TRP A 228 13.39 -9.62 -0.06
N PHE A 229 12.41 -10.22 0.62
CA PHE A 229 11.36 -9.50 1.32
C PHE A 229 11.93 -8.49 2.34
N TYR A 230 13.00 -8.86 3.05
CA TYR A 230 13.65 -7.99 4.03
C TYR A 230 14.66 -7.03 3.39
N VAL A 231 15.35 -7.44 2.32
CA VAL A 231 16.24 -6.54 1.56
C VAL A 231 15.46 -5.35 1.02
N ILE A 232 14.33 -5.60 0.35
CA ILE A 232 13.47 -4.50 -0.13
C ILE A 232 12.83 -3.73 1.02
N GLY A 233 12.59 -4.39 2.16
CA GLY A 233 12.16 -3.74 3.38
C GLY A 233 13.16 -2.70 3.91
N VAL A 234 14.45 -3.06 4.01
CA VAL A 234 15.51 -2.12 4.41
C VAL A 234 15.60 -0.93 3.46
N ILE A 235 15.49 -1.17 2.15
CA ILE A 235 15.45 -0.10 1.15
C ILE A 235 14.23 0.79 1.37
N SER A 236 13.05 0.20 1.58
CA SER A 236 11.80 0.94 1.78
C SER A 236 11.86 1.80 3.05
N ILE A 237 12.37 1.25 4.17
CA ILE A 237 12.58 1.98 5.43
C ILE A 237 13.56 3.13 5.24
N PHE A 238 14.64 2.93 4.49
CA PHE A 238 15.59 4.00 4.19
C PHE A 238 14.89 5.17 3.45
N PHE A 239 14.07 4.88 2.43
CA PHE A 239 13.33 5.92 1.71
C PHE A 239 12.23 6.58 2.57
N SER A 240 11.56 5.82 3.45
CA SER A 240 10.57 6.41 4.36
C SER A 240 11.25 7.36 5.35
N ILE A 241 12.45 7.03 5.85
CA ILE A 241 13.25 7.93 6.70
C ILE A 241 13.77 9.13 5.88
N ARG A 242 14.25 8.92 4.66
CA ARG A 242 14.71 9.98 3.76
C ARG A 242 13.62 11.04 3.52
N THR A 243 12.35 10.63 3.55
CA THR A 243 11.20 11.53 3.37
C THR A 243 11.19 12.68 4.38
N PHE A 244 11.65 12.46 5.62
CA PHE A 244 11.78 13.54 6.60
C PHE A 244 12.81 14.60 6.18
N TRP A 245 13.93 14.18 5.61
CA TRP A 245 14.96 15.10 5.10
C TRP A 245 14.45 15.89 3.90
N VAL A 246 13.72 15.23 2.99
CA VAL A 246 13.05 15.89 1.86
C VAL A 246 12.07 16.94 2.38
N LEU A 247 11.14 16.56 3.27
CA LEU A 247 10.19 17.49 3.86
C LEU A 247 10.91 18.68 4.50
N GLY A 248 11.95 18.43 5.30
CA GLY A 248 12.75 19.48 5.93
C GLY A 248 13.31 20.53 4.96
N LYS A 249 13.65 20.13 3.73
CA LYS A 249 14.19 21.01 2.69
C LYS A 249 13.13 21.70 1.83
N LEU A 250 11.95 21.11 1.69
CA LEU A 250 10.88 21.69 0.87
C LEU A 250 10.36 23.00 1.48
N PRO A 251 9.93 23.97 0.65
CA PRO A 251 9.31 25.21 1.13
C PRO A 251 8.13 24.94 2.06
N ASN A 252 8.08 25.67 3.18
CA ASN A 252 6.97 25.58 4.12
C ASN A 252 5.66 25.95 3.41
N LYS A 253 4.62 25.15 3.63
CA LYS A 253 3.24 25.53 3.29
C LYS A 253 2.83 26.76 4.12
N PRO A 254 2.04 27.70 3.55
CA PRO A 254 1.52 28.82 4.33
C PRO A 254 0.57 28.32 5.41
N LYS A 255 0.58 28.94 6.59
CA LYS A 255 -0.30 28.55 7.72
C LYS A 255 -1.79 28.59 7.36
N ILE A 256 -2.15 29.51 6.46
CA ILE A 256 -3.48 29.67 5.89
C ILE A 256 -3.32 29.62 4.37
N LEU A 257 -4.04 28.71 3.73
CA LEU A 257 -4.03 28.51 2.29
C LEU A 257 -4.86 29.59 1.58
N GLN A 258 -4.73 29.69 0.26
CA GLN A 258 -5.50 30.66 -0.55
C GLN A 258 -7.03 30.49 -0.42
N ASN A 259 -7.47 29.28 -0.07
CA ASN A 259 -8.88 28.95 0.17
C ASN A 259 -9.36 29.28 1.62
N GLY A 260 -8.52 29.93 2.44
CA GLY A 260 -8.83 30.31 3.82
C GLY A 260 -8.70 29.19 4.86
N LYS A 261 -8.41 27.95 4.45
CA LYS A 261 -8.24 26.82 5.37
C LYS A 261 -6.86 26.81 6.00
N LYS A 262 -6.79 26.29 7.24
CA LYS A 262 -5.51 25.99 7.90
C LYS A 262 -4.85 24.81 7.20
N SER A 263 -3.55 24.93 6.99
CA SER A 263 -2.75 23.86 6.44
C SER A 263 -2.56 22.73 7.44
N ILE A 264 -2.53 21.48 6.98
CA ILE A 264 -2.33 20.29 7.83
C ILE A 264 -0.84 20.20 8.17
N TRP A 265 -0.47 19.71 9.36
CA TRP A 265 0.94 19.58 9.73
C TRP A 265 1.58 18.34 9.11
#